data_AF-A0A2G6ES23-F1
#
_entry.id   AF-A0A2G6ES23-F1
#
_cell.length_a   1.000
_cell.length_b   1.000
_cell.length_c   1.000
_cell.angle_alpha   90.00
_cell.angle_beta   90.00
_cell.angle_gamma   90.00
#
_symmetry.space_group_name_H-M   'P 1'
#
loop_
_entity.id
_entity.type
_entity.pdbx_description
1 polymer ?
#
loop_
_entity_poly.entity_id
_entity_poly.type
_entity_poly.pdbx_seq_one_letter_code
_entity_poly.pdbx_strand_id
1 'polypeptide(L)'
;NLYSAASRILDSVKRRSLQFQHQDALNTYFSADTMVLKIAELSQQLHDLGDSVKADDIDARFNHLREQAIRSLRDKSEIFEDDGNVIKLGKHRFNVNQQKPDFTLLPRDGKQVFHIIGTDFYQTADNAELLNLRDFWQQTVVAETPDIYRGEYLAYAVFSAAEQAADDSGAVADDVLHDLVKHYADENYRDGYEKGVHDHDAIKILQALLPVYRRAGLLRFAPPARALAWLFIHDLPPAKRLPLRQRARAAVALRQQLHNAAPAQALADELQAQVLAWVSAAVPDSQLQAHSDMAAAYLLEALAETSTQNALNFAVSDSAQRLQTRLQDSLSRHGQTQILAEALAAQPLLAAYESVYEWLRAVAENAAEQHVLAEAAAHWLLQQQLQPSKTPANHGAALNFTVVNHDLSAQASDLLGEHRRIQQR
;
A
#
# COMPACT_ATOMS: atom_id res chain seq x y z
N ASN A 1 -20.61 -47.92 -32.22
CA ASN A 1 -22.06 -48.15 -32.07
C ASN A 1 -22.77 -47.08 -32.89
N LEU A 2 -23.59 -47.47 -33.88
CA LEU A 2 -24.23 -46.55 -34.84
C LEU A 2 -25.20 -45.57 -34.17
N TYR A 3 -25.93 -46.03 -33.16
CA TYR A 3 -26.87 -45.20 -32.39
C TYR A 3 -26.18 -44.06 -31.63
N SER A 4 -25.00 -44.32 -31.03
CA SER A 4 -24.24 -43.28 -30.33
C SER A 4 -23.61 -42.27 -31.30
N ALA A 5 -23.28 -42.68 -32.52
CA ALA A 5 -22.84 -41.77 -33.58
C ALA A 5 -24.00 -40.87 -34.04
N ALA A 6 -25.18 -41.44 -34.31
CA ALA A 6 -26.37 -40.70 -34.70
C ALA A 6 -26.81 -39.68 -33.64
N SER A 7 -26.76 -40.05 -32.35
CA SER A 7 -27.07 -39.16 -31.23
C SER A 7 -26.12 -37.95 -31.14
N ARG A 8 -24.81 -38.15 -31.34
CA ARG A 8 -23.84 -37.05 -31.36
C ARG A 8 -24.06 -36.09 -32.52
N ILE A 9 -24.44 -36.62 -33.68
CA ILE A 9 -24.75 -35.79 -34.85
C ILE A 9 -26.04 -35.00 -34.60
N LEU A 10 -27.07 -35.60 -33.98
CA LEU A 10 -28.29 -34.89 -33.55
C LEU A 10 -27.98 -33.70 -32.62
N ASP A 11 -27.10 -33.87 -31.64
CA ASP A 11 -26.69 -32.77 -30.75
C ASP A 11 -25.94 -31.64 -31.49
N SER A 12 -25.17 -31.99 -32.52
CA SER A 12 -24.52 -31.01 -33.40
C SER A 12 -25.55 -30.25 -34.25
N VAL A 13 -26.50 -30.98 -34.85
CA VAL A 13 -27.59 -30.40 -35.64
C VAL A 13 -28.46 -29.47 -34.79
N LYS A 14 -28.71 -29.84 -33.53
CA LYS A 14 -29.43 -28.99 -32.56
C LYS A 14 -28.72 -27.67 -32.29
N ARG A 15 -27.40 -27.70 -32.06
CA ARG A 15 -26.63 -26.46 -31.79
C ARG A 15 -26.58 -25.56 -33.01
N ARG A 16 -26.43 -26.14 -34.20
CA ARG A 16 -26.34 -25.39 -35.44
C ARG A 16 -27.69 -24.81 -35.87
N SER A 17 -28.80 -25.52 -35.64
CA SER A 17 -30.15 -25.02 -35.98
C SER A 17 -30.51 -23.73 -35.24
N LEU A 18 -29.96 -23.48 -34.04
CA LEU A 18 -30.18 -22.27 -33.25
C LEU A 18 -29.47 -21.01 -33.79
N GLN A 19 -28.55 -21.16 -34.75
CA GLN A 19 -27.77 -20.04 -35.30
C GLN A 19 -28.44 -19.35 -36.50
N PHE A 20 -29.46 -19.99 -37.10
CA PHE A 20 -30.14 -19.44 -38.26
C PHE A 20 -31.08 -18.29 -37.88
N GLN A 21 -31.17 -17.29 -38.76
CA GLN A 21 -32.04 -16.12 -38.59
C GLN A 21 -33.22 -16.07 -39.58
N HIS A 22 -33.18 -16.90 -40.64
CA HIS A 22 -34.20 -16.93 -41.70
C HIS A 22 -34.76 -18.33 -41.92
N GLN A 23 -36.08 -18.41 -42.13
CA GLN A 23 -36.79 -19.67 -42.27
C GLN A 23 -36.35 -20.47 -43.50
N ASP A 24 -36.09 -19.80 -44.63
CA ASP A 24 -35.62 -20.45 -45.85
C ASP A 24 -34.24 -21.09 -45.67
N ALA A 25 -33.34 -20.43 -44.93
CA ALA A 25 -32.01 -20.95 -44.63
C ALA A 25 -32.08 -22.15 -43.67
N LEU A 26 -32.96 -22.11 -42.66
CA LEU A 26 -33.19 -23.23 -41.75
C LEU A 26 -33.81 -24.44 -42.46
N ASN A 27 -34.78 -24.20 -43.35
CA ASN A 27 -35.40 -25.25 -44.15
C ASN A 27 -34.38 -25.89 -45.10
N THR A 28 -33.56 -25.07 -45.78
CA THR A 28 -32.47 -25.56 -46.64
C THR A 28 -31.46 -26.39 -45.86
N TYR A 29 -31.12 -25.98 -44.64
CA TYR A 29 -30.24 -26.73 -43.73
C TYR A 29 -30.80 -28.12 -43.41
N PHE A 30 -32.08 -28.23 -43.04
CA PHE A 30 -32.70 -29.52 -42.78
C PHE A 30 -32.92 -30.39 -44.02
N SER A 31 -32.95 -29.81 -45.22
CA SER A 31 -33.16 -30.57 -46.46
C SER A 31 -31.86 -31.04 -47.13
N ALA A 32 -30.75 -30.32 -46.98
CA ALA A 32 -29.56 -30.53 -47.81
C ALA A 32 -28.23 -30.63 -47.04
N ASP A 33 -28.20 -30.40 -45.72
CA ASP A 33 -26.94 -30.45 -44.97
C ASP A 33 -26.42 -31.88 -44.81
N THR A 34 -25.10 -32.05 -44.96
CA THR A 34 -24.43 -33.35 -44.92
C THR A 34 -24.59 -34.07 -43.58
N MET A 35 -24.69 -33.34 -42.46
CA MET A 35 -24.91 -33.95 -41.14
C MET A 35 -26.34 -34.48 -41.02
N VAL A 36 -27.31 -33.78 -41.62
CA VAL A 36 -28.72 -34.18 -41.62
C VAL A 36 -28.93 -35.42 -42.49
N LEU A 37 -28.34 -35.43 -43.69
CA LEU A 37 -28.34 -36.59 -44.57
C LEU A 37 -27.67 -37.80 -43.89
N LYS A 38 -26.60 -37.57 -43.11
CA LYS A 38 -25.92 -38.63 -42.37
C LYS A 38 -26.77 -39.23 -41.26
N ILE A 39 -27.65 -38.46 -40.61
CA ILE A 39 -28.61 -38.99 -39.63
C ILE A 39 -29.59 -39.96 -40.32
N ALA A 40 -30.13 -39.57 -41.48
CA ALA A 40 -31.03 -40.44 -42.25
C ALA A 40 -30.33 -41.74 -42.71
N GLU A 41 -29.07 -41.63 -43.16
CA GLU A 41 -28.26 -42.80 -43.53
C GLU A 41 -27.97 -43.74 -42.33
N LEU A 42 -27.66 -43.18 -41.16
CA LEU A 42 -27.42 -43.97 -39.95
C LEU A 42 -28.70 -44.62 -39.40
N SER A 43 -29.85 -43.94 -39.54
CA SER A 43 -31.16 -44.51 -39.21
C SER A 43 -31.47 -45.72 -40.11
N GLN A 44 -31.25 -45.58 -41.43
CA GLN A 44 -31.42 -46.67 -42.39
C GLN A 44 -30.47 -47.85 -42.10
N GLN A 45 -29.20 -47.58 -41.78
CA GLN A 45 -28.24 -48.63 -41.41
C GLN A 45 -28.65 -49.38 -40.14
N LEU A 46 -29.28 -48.70 -39.17
CA LEU A 46 -29.83 -49.36 -37.97
C LEU A 46 -31.04 -50.24 -38.32
N HIS A 47 -31.90 -49.82 -39.24
CA HIS A 47 -32.98 -50.66 -39.77
C HIS A 47 -32.45 -51.91 -40.49
N ASP A 48 -31.45 -51.74 -41.37
CA ASP A 48 -30.88 -52.83 -42.16
C ASP A 48 -30.17 -53.88 -41.27
N LEU A 49 -29.70 -53.48 -40.09
CA LEU A 49 -29.09 -54.36 -39.07
C LEU A 49 -30.09 -54.99 -38.09
N GLY A 50 -31.40 -54.74 -38.27
CA GLY A 50 -32.47 -55.30 -37.42
C GLY A 50 -32.68 -54.57 -36.09
N ASP A 51 -32.04 -53.42 -35.88
CA ASP A 51 -32.08 -52.60 -34.66
C ASP A 51 -33.21 -51.53 -34.76
N SER A 52 -34.42 -51.94 -35.20
CA SER A 52 -35.52 -51.03 -35.59
C SER A 52 -35.96 -50.05 -34.49
N VAL A 53 -36.01 -50.49 -33.23
CA VAL A 53 -36.38 -49.63 -32.09
C VAL A 53 -35.42 -48.44 -31.93
N LYS A 54 -34.13 -48.64 -32.21
CA LYS A 54 -33.12 -47.57 -32.12
C LYS A 54 -33.18 -46.63 -33.32
N ALA A 55 -33.53 -47.14 -34.50
CA ALA A 55 -33.76 -46.31 -35.69
C ALA A 55 -34.98 -45.39 -35.49
N ASP A 56 -36.10 -45.96 -35.03
CA ASP A 56 -37.34 -45.22 -34.76
C ASP A 56 -37.14 -44.09 -33.71
N ASP A 57 -36.33 -44.33 -32.67
CA ASP A 57 -35.98 -43.30 -31.67
C ASP A 57 -35.13 -42.16 -32.26
N ILE A 58 -34.20 -42.45 -33.16
CA ILE A 58 -33.40 -41.42 -33.86
C ILE A 58 -34.29 -40.56 -34.76
N ASP A 59 -35.20 -41.19 -35.52
CA ASP A 59 -36.12 -40.47 -36.40
C ASP A 59 -37.12 -39.61 -35.62
N ALA A 60 -37.65 -40.12 -34.50
CA ALA A 60 -38.52 -39.36 -33.61
C ALA A 60 -37.80 -38.13 -33.03
N ARG A 61 -36.55 -38.29 -32.55
CA ARG A 61 -35.73 -37.18 -32.04
C ARG A 61 -35.39 -36.16 -33.11
N PHE A 62 -35.06 -36.60 -34.32
CA PHE A 62 -34.78 -35.71 -35.44
C PHE A 62 -36.01 -34.85 -35.80
N ASN A 63 -37.18 -35.48 -35.93
CA ASN A 63 -38.43 -34.78 -36.23
C ASN A 63 -38.80 -33.77 -35.14
N HIS A 64 -38.67 -34.17 -33.87
CA HIS A 64 -38.91 -33.25 -32.75
C HIS A 64 -37.97 -32.04 -32.75
N LEU A 65 -36.67 -32.28 -33.00
CA LEU A 65 -35.66 -31.23 -33.11
C LEU A 65 -35.99 -30.24 -34.23
N ARG A 66 -36.41 -30.75 -35.40
CA ARG A 66 -36.81 -29.93 -36.55
C ARG A 66 -38.00 -29.03 -36.20
N GLU A 67 -39.05 -29.59 -35.61
CA GLU A 67 -40.23 -28.82 -35.19
C GLU A 67 -39.90 -27.80 -34.10
N GLN A 68 -39.01 -28.13 -33.18
CA GLN A 68 -38.57 -27.21 -32.12
C GLN A 68 -37.74 -26.05 -32.70
N ALA A 69 -36.84 -26.32 -33.65
CA ALA A 69 -36.03 -25.30 -34.30
C ALA A 69 -36.89 -24.31 -35.11
N ILE A 70 -37.87 -24.80 -35.85
CA ILE A 70 -38.81 -23.96 -36.62
C ILE A 70 -39.63 -23.06 -35.68
N ARG A 71 -40.16 -23.64 -34.59
CA ARG A 71 -40.92 -22.86 -33.59
C ARG A 71 -40.07 -21.80 -32.91
N SER A 72 -38.88 -22.16 -32.44
CA SER A 72 -37.97 -21.22 -31.78
C SER A 72 -37.56 -20.07 -32.70
N LEU A 73 -37.35 -20.34 -34.00
CA LEU A 73 -37.03 -19.30 -34.97
C LEU A 73 -38.21 -18.35 -35.19
N ARG A 74 -39.43 -18.90 -35.33
CA ARG A 74 -40.64 -18.11 -35.45
C ARG A 74 -40.85 -17.20 -34.24
N ASP A 75 -40.78 -17.77 -33.03
CA ASP A 75 -40.95 -17.02 -31.78
C ASP A 75 -39.90 -15.91 -31.68
N LYS A 76 -38.64 -16.17 -32.06
CA LYS A 76 -37.59 -15.15 -32.11
C LYS A 76 -37.90 -14.04 -33.14
N SER A 77 -38.39 -14.40 -34.33
CA SER A 77 -38.75 -13.42 -35.37
C SER A 77 -40.00 -12.60 -35.04
N GLU A 78 -40.90 -13.11 -34.19
CA GLU A 78 -42.09 -12.38 -33.72
C GLU A 78 -41.73 -11.39 -32.60
N ILE A 79 -40.75 -11.75 -31.76
CA ILE A 79 -40.31 -10.93 -30.62
C ILE A 79 -39.30 -9.87 -31.04
N PHE A 80 -38.38 -10.18 -31.95
CA PHE A 80 -37.29 -9.29 -32.36
C PHE A 80 -37.52 -8.74 -33.78
N GLU A 81 -37.61 -7.42 -33.89
CA GLU A 81 -37.58 -6.67 -35.15
C GLU A 81 -36.19 -6.03 -35.34
N ASP A 82 -35.85 -5.64 -36.57
CA ASP A 82 -34.63 -4.88 -36.91
C ASP A 82 -33.32 -5.52 -36.40
N ASP A 83 -33.09 -6.79 -36.76
CA ASP A 83 -31.90 -7.58 -36.38
C ASP A 83 -31.62 -7.62 -34.87
N GLY A 84 -32.70 -7.57 -34.06
CA GLY A 84 -32.62 -7.64 -32.60
C GLY A 84 -32.47 -6.30 -31.89
N ASN A 85 -32.49 -5.18 -32.61
CA ASN A 85 -32.44 -3.84 -32.01
C ASN A 85 -33.78 -3.42 -31.41
N VAL A 86 -34.88 -4.08 -31.80
CA VAL A 86 -36.22 -3.76 -31.31
C VAL A 86 -36.89 -5.02 -30.79
N ILE A 87 -37.37 -4.98 -29.54
CA ILE A 87 -38.28 -5.99 -29.00
C ILE A 87 -39.72 -5.51 -29.16
N LYS A 88 -40.56 -6.36 -29.75
CA LYS A 88 -41.99 -6.14 -29.90
C LYS A 88 -42.78 -6.97 -28.91
N LEU A 89 -43.52 -6.29 -28.03
CA LEU A 89 -44.46 -6.91 -27.09
C LEU A 89 -45.87 -6.39 -27.42
N GLY A 90 -46.61 -7.18 -28.19
CA GLY A 90 -47.92 -6.79 -28.71
C GLY A 90 -47.82 -5.57 -29.64
N LYS A 91 -48.39 -4.43 -29.21
CA LYS A 91 -48.37 -3.16 -29.96
C LYS A 91 -47.18 -2.26 -29.61
N HIS A 92 -46.41 -2.60 -28.58
CA HIS A 92 -45.33 -1.77 -28.07
C HIS A 92 -43.98 -2.24 -28.62
N ARG A 93 -43.12 -1.27 -28.95
CA ARG A 93 -41.76 -1.48 -29.42
C ARG A 93 -40.78 -0.89 -28.41
N PHE A 94 -39.77 -1.64 -28.05
CA PHE A 94 -38.72 -1.25 -27.11
C PHE A 94 -37.37 -1.35 -27.81
N ASN A 95 -36.60 -0.27 -27.79
CA ASN A 95 -35.21 -0.32 -28.26
C ASN A 95 -34.37 -1.13 -27.29
N VAL A 96 -33.55 -2.01 -27.81
CA VAL A 96 -32.60 -2.82 -27.07
C VAL A 96 -31.22 -2.24 -27.28
N ASN A 97 -30.54 -1.89 -26.19
CA ASN A 97 -29.12 -1.60 -26.25
C ASN A 97 -28.35 -2.93 -26.33
N GLN A 98 -27.77 -3.23 -27.48
CA GLN A 98 -26.94 -4.43 -27.69
C GLN A 98 -25.48 -4.23 -27.26
N GLN A 99 -25.09 -3.01 -26.85
CA GLN A 99 -23.75 -2.77 -26.34
C GLN A 99 -23.53 -3.57 -25.05
N LYS A 100 -22.32 -4.11 -24.90
CA LYS A 100 -21.93 -4.79 -23.67
C LYS A 100 -22.05 -3.79 -22.50
N PRO A 101 -22.83 -4.08 -21.45
CA PRO A 101 -22.95 -3.17 -20.33
C PRO A 101 -21.59 -2.98 -19.70
N ASP A 102 -21.23 -1.71 -19.49
CA ASP A 102 -20.01 -1.31 -18.83
C ASP A 102 -20.36 -0.66 -17.49
N PHE A 103 -19.55 -0.95 -16.47
CA PHE A 103 -19.78 -0.54 -15.10
C PHE A 103 -18.65 0.38 -14.67
N THR A 104 -19.00 1.55 -14.15
CA THR A 104 -18.02 2.51 -13.65
C THR A 104 -18.38 2.95 -12.24
N LEU A 105 -17.35 3.30 -11.47
CA LEU A 105 -17.46 3.92 -10.15
C LEU A 105 -17.07 5.39 -10.32
N LEU A 106 -17.97 6.30 -9.98
CA LEU A 106 -17.70 7.72 -10.11
C LEU A 106 -18.22 8.51 -8.90
N PRO A 107 -17.56 9.64 -8.56
CA PRO A 107 -18.04 10.53 -7.52
C PRO A 107 -19.27 11.31 -8.01
N ARG A 108 -20.36 11.27 -7.24
CA ARG A 108 -21.60 12.03 -7.49
C ARG A 108 -22.23 12.47 -6.16
N ASP A 109 -22.57 13.77 -6.05
CA ASP A 109 -23.22 14.35 -4.86
C ASP A 109 -22.49 14.03 -3.53
N GLY A 110 -21.15 13.99 -3.57
CA GLY A 110 -20.32 13.70 -2.41
C GLY A 110 -20.29 12.22 -1.99
N LYS A 111 -20.80 11.30 -2.82
CA LYS A 111 -20.77 9.84 -2.64
C LYS A 111 -20.13 9.17 -3.85
N GLN A 112 -19.63 7.95 -3.68
CA GLN A 112 -19.28 7.09 -4.82
C GLN A 112 -20.52 6.33 -5.28
N VAL A 113 -20.76 6.30 -6.59
CA VAL A 113 -21.90 5.60 -7.19
C VAL A 113 -21.43 4.66 -8.28
N PHE A 114 -21.97 3.45 -8.29
CA PHE A 114 -21.91 2.54 -9.43
C PHE A 114 -22.88 3.03 -10.49
N HIS A 115 -22.40 3.13 -11.73
CA HIS A 115 -23.18 3.53 -12.89
C HIS A 115 -23.02 2.51 -14.01
N ILE A 116 -24.15 2.14 -14.63
CA ILE A 116 -24.17 1.34 -15.85
C ILE A 116 -24.22 2.30 -17.03
N ILE A 117 -23.11 2.35 -17.79
CA ILE A 117 -22.96 3.25 -18.93
C ILE A 117 -24.10 3.02 -19.92
N GLY A 118 -24.74 4.13 -20.35
CA GLY A 118 -25.86 4.08 -21.30
C GLY A 118 -27.22 3.83 -20.67
N THR A 119 -27.35 3.88 -19.34
CA THR A 119 -28.63 3.79 -18.62
C THR A 119 -28.74 4.87 -17.55
N ASP A 120 -29.94 5.14 -17.04
CA ASP A 120 -30.12 6.02 -15.87
C ASP A 120 -29.92 5.27 -14.53
N PHE A 121 -29.27 4.11 -14.55
CA PHE A 121 -29.03 3.34 -13.35
C PHE A 121 -27.84 3.92 -12.56
N TYR A 122 -28.11 4.27 -11.30
CA TYR A 122 -27.12 4.67 -10.33
C TYR A 122 -27.40 3.96 -9.01
N GLN A 123 -26.36 3.43 -8.39
CA GLN A 123 -26.44 2.80 -7.07
C GLN A 123 -25.30 3.30 -6.19
N THR A 124 -25.61 3.78 -4.98
CA THR A 124 -24.57 4.17 -4.02
C THR A 124 -23.67 2.98 -3.70
N ALA A 125 -22.35 3.21 -3.73
CA ALA A 125 -21.36 2.24 -3.31
C ALA A 125 -21.20 2.29 -1.78
N ASP A 126 -22.14 1.67 -1.05
CA ASP A 126 -22.12 1.60 0.41
C ASP A 126 -21.09 0.57 0.89
N ASN A 127 -19.85 1.02 1.04
CA ASN A 127 -18.73 0.22 1.53
C ASN A 127 -17.88 1.03 2.51
N ALA A 128 -17.64 0.49 3.71
CA ALA A 128 -16.92 1.18 4.79
C ALA A 128 -15.45 1.48 4.42
N GLU A 129 -14.76 0.56 3.75
CA GLU A 129 -13.38 0.76 3.30
C GLU A 129 -13.30 1.86 2.23
N LEU A 130 -14.23 1.88 1.28
CA LEU A 130 -14.31 2.92 0.25
C LEU A 130 -14.61 4.30 0.87
N LEU A 131 -15.50 4.35 1.86
CA LEU A 131 -15.83 5.57 2.60
C LEU A 131 -14.64 6.12 3.39
N ASN A 132 -13.78 5.23 3.93
CA ASN A 132 -12.54 5.64 4.61
C ASN A 132 -11.53 6.28 3.64
N LEU A 133 -11.68 6.09 2.33
CA LEU A 133 -10.84 6.68 1.29
C LEU A 133 -11.43 7.94 0.66
N ARG A 134 -12.44 8.56 1.29
CA ARG A 134 -13.16 9.72 0.76
C ARG A 134 -12.24 10.89 0.38
N ASP A 135 -11.18 11.10 1.15
CA ASP A 135 -10.23 12.20 0.94
C ASP A 135 -9.48 12.07 -0.41
N PHE A 136 -9.40 10.85 -0.96
CA PHE A 136 -8.71 10.57 -2.23
C PHE A 136 -9.66 10.56 -3.43
N TRP A 137 -10.98 10.62 -3.25
CA TRP A 137 -11.94 10.46 -4.35
C TRP A 137 -11.87 11.54 -5.43
N GLN A 138 -11.37 12.73 -5.08
CA GLN A 138 -11.19 13.86 -6.02
C GLN A 138 -9.76 13.95 -6.56
N GLN A 139 -8.87 13.06 -6.09
CA GLN A 139 -7.47 13.07 -6.51
C GLN A 139 -7.37 12.57 -7.96
N THR A 140 -6.80 13.41 -8.82
CA THR A 140 -6.67 13.10 -10.25
C THR A 140 -5.35 12.40 -10.58
N VAL A 141 -4.29 12.66 -9.80
CA VAL A 141 -2.96 12.08 -9.96
C VAL A 141 -2.38 11.69 -8.60
N VAL A 142 -1.62 10.61 -8.53
CA VAL A 142 -1.03 10.12 -7.26
C VAL A 142 -0.01 11.12 -6.69
N ALA A 143 0.70 11.81 -7.58
CA ALA A 143 1.78 12.72 -7.20
C ALA A 143 1.34 14.07 -6.64
N GLU A 144 0.04 14.38 -6.57
CA GLU A 144 -0.43 15.66 -6.06
C GLU A 144 -1.64 15.54 -5.14
N THR A 145 -1.54 16.19 -4.00
CA THR A 145 -2.65 16.49 -3.11
C THR A 145 -2.50 17.93 -2.65
N PRO A 146 -3.50 18.54 -1.98
CA PRO A 146 -3.30 19.86 -1.42
C PRO A 146 -2.05 19.93 -0.49
N ASP A 147 -1.65 18.82 0.14
CA ASP A 147 -0.50 18.76 1.04
C ASP A 147 0.78 18.18 0.40
N ILE A 148 0.73 17.71 -0.84
CA ILE A 148 1.85 17.05 -1.51
C ILE A 148 2.04 17.67 -2.89
N TYR A 149 3.19 18.33 -3.09
CA TYR A 149 3.57 18.87 -4.39
C TYR A 149 4.16 17.79 -5.31
N ARG A 150 3.84 17.80 -6.60
CA ARG A 150 4.39 16.84 -7.59
C ARG A 150 5.92 16.77 -7.62
N GLY A 151 6.62 17.90 -7.51
CA GLY A 151 8.09 17.89 -7.47
C GLY A 151 8.65 17.27 -6.18
N GLU A 152 7.95 17.47 -5.04
CA GLU A 152 8.29 16.83 -3.76
C GLU A 152 8.03 15.31 -3.81
N TYR A 153 6.92 14.90 -4.42
CA TYR A 153 6.60 13.48 -4.62
C TYR A 153 7.61 12.79 -5.55
N LEU A 154 7.99 13.44 -6.66
CA LEU A 154 9.02 12.92 -7.56
C LEU A 154 10.37 12.79 -6.86
N ALA A 155 10.78 13.79 -6.07
CA ALA A 155 11.99 13.71 -5.25
C ALA A 155 11.94 12.52 -4.29
N TYR A 156 10.82 12.34 -3.59
CA TYR A 156 10.61 11.20 -2.70
C TYR A 156 10.68 9.85 -3.43
N ALA A 157 10.04 9.73 -4.59
CA ALA A 157 10.00 8.47 -5.34
C ALA A 157 11.41 8.06 -5.83
N VAL A 158 12.18 9.03 -6.34
CA VAL A 158 13.59 8.81 -6.74
C VAL A 158 14.45 8.44 -5.53
N PHE A 159 14.28 9.16 -4.42
CA PHE A 159 15.00 8.89 -3.17
C PHE A 159 14.70 7.48 -2.62
N SER A 160 13.42 7.11 -2.55
CA SER A 160 12.96 5.81 -2.04
C SER A 160 13.45 4.64 -2.91
N ALA A 161 13.45 4.80 -4.24
CA ALA A 161 14.00 3.80 -5.15
C ALA A 161 15.51 3.59 -4.93
N ALA A 162 16.26 4.67 -4.70
CA ALA A 162 17.69 4.59 -4.39
C ALA A 162 17.94 3.86 -3.05
N GLU A 163 17.15 4.14 -2.00
CA GLU A 163 17.27 3.42 -0.73
C GLU A 163 17.01 1.91 -0.87
N GLN A 164 16.02 1.52 -1.68
CA GLN A 164 15.66 0.11 -1.88
C GLN A 164 16.71 -0.67 -2.68
N ALA A 165 17.41 -0.01 -3.61
CA ALA A 165 18.46 -0.63 -4.40
C ALA A 165 19.69 -1.02 -3.56
N ALA A 166 19.76 -0.61 -2.28
CA ALA A 166 20.94 -0.72 -1.42
C ALA A 166 22.21 -0.13 -2.05
N ASP A 167 22.06 0.66 -3.11
CA ASP A 167 23.07 1.57 -3.58
C ASP A 167 23.19 2.61 -2.49
N ASP A 168 24.41 2.79 -1.99
CA ASP A 168 24.73 3.85 -1.07
C ASP A 168 24.32 5.15 -1.78
N SER A 169 23.16 5.70 -1.43
CA SER A 169 22.59 6.95 -1.98
C SER A 169 23.53 8.16 -1.77
N GLY A 170 24.68 7.89 -1.17
CA GLY A 170 25.88 8.67 -0.97
C GLY A 170 26.62 9.18 -2.22
N ALA A 171 26.46 8.59 -3.43
CA ALA A 171 27.36 8.93 -4.55
C ALA A 171 26.69 9.10 -5.93
N VAL A 172 25.44 9.55 -5.99
CA VAL A 172 24.90 10.02 -7.27
C VAL A 172 25.54 11.37 -7.60
N ALA A 173 26.43 11.39 -8.60
CA ALA A 173 26.96 12.65 -9.14
C ALA A 173 25.81 13.51 -9.68
N ASP A 174 25.93 14.84 -9.62
CA ASP A 174 24.85 15.75 -10.03
C ASP A 174 24.31 15.44 -11.43
N ASP A 175 25.18 15.11 -12.38
CA ASP A 175 24.77 14.76 -13.75
C ASP A 175 23.93 13.45 -13.80
N VAL A 176 24.29 12.47 -12.97
CA VAL A 176 23.55 11.20 -12.85
C VAL A 176 22.19 11.42 -12.17
N LEU A 177 22.11 12.38 -11.24
CA LEU A 177 20.86 12.73 -10.56
C LEU A 177 19.85 13.33 -11.54
N HIS A 178 20.31 14.21 -12.45
CA HIS A 178 19.45 14.82 -13.45
C HIS A 178 18.84 13.77 -14.38
N ASP A 179 19.66 12.86 -14.90
CA ASP A 179 19.18 11.81 -15.81
C ASP A 179 18.25 10.82 -15.09
N LEU A 180 18.55 10.48 -13.83
CA LEU A 180 17.71 9.61 -13.01
C LEU A 180 16.31 10.21 -12.76
N VAL A 181 16.25 11.48 -12.35
CA VAL A 181 14.97 12.16 -12.09
C VAL A 181 14.14 12.25 -13.37
N LYS A 182 14.76 12.61 -14.50
CA LYS A 182 14.07 12.68 -15.79
C LYS A 182 13.55 11.32 -16.22
N HIS A 183 14.35 10.27 -16.10
CA HIS A 183 13.94 8.91 -16.41
C HIS A 183 12.73 8.49 -15.56
N TYR A 184 12.76 8.77 -14.26
CA TYR A 184 11.65 8.45 -13.35
C TYR A 184 10.37 9.20 -13.70
N ALA A 185 10.47 10.49 -14.06
CA ALA A 185 9.32 11.28 -14.49
C ALA A 185 8.72 10.77 -15.81
N ASP A 186 9.57 10.38 -16.77
CA ASP A 186 9.16 9.86 -18.08
C ASP A 186 8.48 8.47 -17.96
N GLU A 187 9.00 7.57 -17.10
CA GLU A 187 8.38 6.26 -16.85
C GLU A 187 7.01 6.39 -16.16
N ASN A 188 6.86 7.38 -15.28
CA ASN A 188 5.65 7.64 -14.52
C ASN A 188 4.77 8.75 -15.14
N TYR A 189 4.61 8.74 -16.47
CA TYR A 189 3.86 9.77 -17.21
C TYR A 189 2.41 10.00 -16.72
N ARG A 190 1.81 9.02 -16.03
CA ARG A 190 0.44 9.12 -15.48
C ARG A 190 0.35 10.00 -14.23
N ASP A 191 1.47 10.32 -13.62
CA ASP A 191 1.53 11.17 -12.42
C ASP A 191 1.43 12.67 -12.74
N GLY A 192 1.42 13.03 -14.02
CA GLY A 192 1.16 14.40 -14.48
C GLY A 192 2.34 15.35 -14.33
N TYR A 193 3.59 14.86 -14.36
CA TYR A 193 4.74 15.74 -14.30
C TYR A 193 4.84 16.65 -15.54
N GLU A 194 4.84 17.96 -15.33
CA GLU A 194 5.28 18.96 -16.30
C GLU A 194 6.80 18.95 -16.45
N LYS A 195 7.26 18.63 -17.66
CA LYS A 195 8.67 18.51 -18.03
C LYS A 195 9.38 19.88 -17.98
N GLY A 196 10.53 19.93 -17.33
CA GLY A 196 11.31 21.14 -17.10
C GLY A 196 10.89 21.91 -15.84
N VAL A 197 9.77 21.54 -15.20
CA VAL A 197 9.28 22.18 -13.96
C VAL A 197 9.47 21.22 -12.79
N HIS A 198 8.79 20.07 -12.81
CA HIS A 198 8.79 19.16 -11.65
C HIS A 198 10.10 18.39 -11.49
N ASP A 199 10.76 18.05 -12.60
CA ASP A 199 12.10 17.45 -12.59
C ASP A 199 13.14 18.43 -12.05
N HIS A 200 13.11 19.69 -12.50
CA HIS A 200 13.97 20.75 -11.95
C HIS A 200 13.76 20.92 -10.44
N ASP A 201 12.51 21.00 -9.99
CA ASP A 201 12.18 21.16 -8.58
C ASP A 201 12.59 19.94 -7.75
N ALA A 202 12.35 18.73 -8.25
CA ALA A 202 12.76 17.50 -7.59
C ALA A 202 14.28 17.42 -7.42
N ILE A 203 15.04 17.82 -8.43
CA ILE A 203 16.52 17.87 -8.37
C ILE A 203 16.97 18.86 -7.30
N LYS A 204 16.40 20.07 -7.27
CA LYS A 204 16.69 21.08 -6.24
C LYS A 204 16.41 20.58 -4.83
N ILE A 205 15.28 19.90 -4.63
CA ILE A 205 14.92 19.29 -3.34
C ILE A 205 15.95 18.22 -2.96
N LEU A 206 16.30 17.32 -3.88
CA LEU A 206 17.27 16.26 -3.63
C LEU A 206 18.68 16.80 -3.33
N GLN A 207 19.13 17.83 -4.06
CA GLN A 207 20.41 18.50 -3.83
C GLN A 207 20.50 19.14 -2.44
N ALA A 208 19.40 19.69 -1.94
CA ALA A 208 19.34 20.23 -0.58
C ALA A 208 19.26 19.11 0.48
N LEU A 209 18.50 18.05 0.22
CA LEU A 209 18.19 17.00 1.19
C LEU A 209 19.33 15.98 1.37
N LEU A 210 19.95 15.50 0.28
CA LEU A 210 20.93 14.42 0.32
C LEU A 210 22.14 14.72 1.24
N PRO A 211 22.74 15.93 1.25
CA PRO A 211 23.84 16.24 2.16
C PRO A 211 23.43 16.24 3.64
N VAL A 212 22.19 16.62 3.94
CA VAL A 212 21.63 16.58 5.31
C VAL A 212 21.37 15.13 5.72
N TYR A 213 20.70 14.37 4.85
CA TYR A 213 20.41 12.95 5.09
C TYR A 213 21.67 12.13 5.36
N ARG A 214 22.75 12.34 4.58
CA ARG A 214 24.04 11.67 4.78
C ARG A 214 24.68 11.96 6.14
N ARG A 215 24.61 13.22 6.58
CA ARG A 215 25.18 13.64 7.87
C ARG A 215 24.31 13.25 9.07
N ALA A 216 23.00 13.10 8.87
CA ALA A 216 22.06 12.77 9.94
C ALA A 216 22.37 11.42 10.61
N GLY A 217 22.97 10.46 9.88
CA GLY A 217 23.17 9.11 10.40
C GLY A 217 21.83 8.53 10.87
N LEU A 218 21.77 7.99 12.10
CA LEU A 218 20.52 7.48 12.68
C LEU A 218 19.50 8.55 13.06
N LEU A 219 19.84 9.85 12.99
CA LEU A 219 18.86 10.93 13.19
C LEU A 219 17.87 11.06 12.03
N ARG A 220 18.08 10.34 10.92
CA ARG A 220 17.14 10.22 9.80
C ARG A 220 15.81 9.54 10.16
N PHE A 221 15.81 8.66 11.17
CA PHE A 221 14.59 8.00 11.66
C PHE A 221 13.78 8.98 12.49
N ALA A 222 12.46 9.00 12.39
CA ALA A 222 11.65 10.02 13.09
C ALA A 222 11.86 10.02 14.63
N PRO A 223 11.81 11.19 15.31
CA PRO A 223 12.00 11.30 16.76
C PRO A 223 11.12 10.34 17.60
N PRO A 224 9.82 10.12 17.30
CA PRO A 224 9.01 9.13 18.01
C PRO A 224 9.49 7.68 17.88
N ALA A 225 10.00 7.30 16.70
CA ALA A 225 10.55 5.97 16.47
C ALA A 225 11.83 5.74 17.29
N ARG A 226 12.72 6.75 17.34
CA ARG A 226 13.93 6.70 18.17
C ARG A 226 13.58 6.57 19.65
N ALA A 227 12.65 7.41 20.13
CA ALA A 227 12.16 7.39 21.51
C ALA A 227 11.62 6.02 21.91
N LEU A 228 10.74 5.45 21.08
CA LEU A 228 10.17 4.13 21.31
C LEU A 228 11.25 3.03 21.37
N ALA A 229 12.21 3.06 20.45
CA ALA A 229 13.32 2.11 20.44
C ALA A 229 14.22 2.23 21.69
N TRP A 230 14.49 3.45 22.17
CA TRP A 230 15.30 3.69 23.38
C TRP A 230 14.61 3.20 24.65
N LEU A 231 13.31 3.44 24.78
CA LEU A 231 12.54 2.97 25.93
C LEU A 231 12.44 1.44 25.91
N PHE A 232 12.18 0.84 24.75
CA PHE A 232 12.12 -0.61 24.59
C PHE A 232 13.46 -1.28 24.93
N ILE A 233 14.58 -0.79 24.38
CA ILE A 233 15.90 -1.40 24.64
C ILE A 233 16.35 -1.19 26.09
N HIS A 234 15.92 -0.10 26.74
CA HIS A 234 16.13 0.14 28.15
C HIS A 234 15.40 -0.88 29.02
N ASP A 235 14.13 -1.16 28.72
CA ASP A 235 13.32 -2.14 29.45
C ASP A 235 13.71 -3.59 29.11
N LEU A 236 14.29 -3.83 27.93
CA LEU A 236 14.73 -5.16 27.51
C LEU A 236 15.82 -5.69 28.46
N PRO A 237 15.70 -6.91 29.00
CA PRO A 237 16.69 -7.47 29.92
C PRO A 237 18.11 -7.50 29.33
N PRO A 238 19.15 -7.12 30.11
CA PRO A 238 20.55 -7.18 29.69
C PRO A 238 20.98 -8.45 28.94
N ALA A 239 20.51 -9.62 29.41
CA ALA A 239 20.83 -10.92 28.84
C ALA A 239 20.34 -11.08 27.39
N LYS A 240 19.29 -10.35 26.98
CA LYS A 240 18.74 -10.39 25.62
C LYS A 240 19.41 -9.40 24.66
N ARG A 241 20.05 -8.33 25.17
CA ARG A 241 20.62 -7.25 24.36
C ARG A 241 21.81 -7.73 23.51
N LEU A 242 22.72 -8.51 24.09
CA LEU A 242 23.94 -8.96 23.40
C LEU A 242 23.64 -9.93 22.23
N PRO A 243 22.82 -11.00 22.40
CA PRO A 243 22.43 -11.85 21.28
C PRO A 243 21.71 -11.09 20.17
N LEU A 244 20.79 -10.19 20.55
CA LEU A 244 20.06 -9.37 19.58
C LEU A 244 21.01 -8.48 18.76
N ARG A 245 21.99 -7.88 19.42
CA ARG A 245 23.04 -7.09 18.75
C ARG A 245 23.89 -7.90 17.79
N GLN A 246 24.29 -9.11 18.15
CA GLN A 246 25.06 -10.00 17.27
C GLN A 246 24.26 -10.35 16.01
N ARG A 247 22.97 -10.65 16.17
CA ARG A 247 22.05 -10.90 15.05
C ARG A 247 21.90 -9.68 14.15
N ALA A 248 21.72 -8.49 14.73
CA ALA A 248 21.63 -7.23 13.99
C ALA A 248 22.89 -6.96 13.15
N ARG A 249 24.07 -7.09 13.75
CA ARG A 249 25.35 -6.94 13.05
C ARG A 249 25.50 -7.93 11.89
N ALA A 250 25.17 -9.20 12.11
CA ALA A 250 25.25 -10.22 11.06
C ALA A 250 24.27 -9.91 9.92
N ALA A 251 23.03 -9.52 10.24
CA ALA A 251 22.02 -9.20 9.25
C ALA A 251 22.37 -7.96 8.42
N VAL A 252 22.85 -6.89 9.06
CA VAL A 252 23.30 -5.68 8.36
C VAL A 252 24.55 -5.94 7.52
N ALA A 253 25.50 -6.75 8.01
CA ALA A 253 26.67 -7.14 7.23
C ALA A 253 26.29 -7.95 5.98
N LEU A 254 25.34 -8.88 6.07
CA LEU A 254 24.82 -9.63 4.92
C LEU A 254 24.14 -8.71 3.90
N ARG A 255 23.37 -7.72 4.37
CA ARG A 255 22.74 -6.72 3.50
C ARG A 255 23.79 -5.87 2.77
N GLN A 256 24.81 -5.39 3.49
CA GLN A 256 25.83 -4.49 2.92
C GLN A 256 26.86 -5.21 2.04
N GLN A 257 27.28 -6.42 2.40
CA GLN A 257 28.38 -7.12 1.71
C GLN A 257 27.90 -8.07 0.61
N LEU A 258 26.68 -8.61 0.74
CA LEU A 258 26.15 -9.63 -0.17
C LEU A 258 24.83 -9.21 -0.81
N HIS A 259 24.37 -7.97 -0.61
CA HIS A 259 23.08 -7.45 -1.09
C HIS A 259 21.89 -8.34 -0.70
N ASN A 260 22.00 -9.06 0.43
CA ASN A 260 20.94 -9.92 0.94
C ASN A 260 20.21 -9.25 2.10
N ALA A 261 19.11 -8.57 1.79
CA ALA A 261 18.29 -7.87 2.77
C ALA A 261 17.35 -8.79 3.58
N ALA A 262 17.13 -10.04 3.18
CA ALA A 262 16.13 -10.91 3.80
C ALA A 262 16.36 -11.16 5.31
N PRO A 263 17.60 -11.40 5.80
CA PRO A 263 17.85 -11.54 7.24
C PRO A 263 17.60 -10.25 8.03
N ALA A 264 17.91 -9.09 7.44
CA ALA A 264 17.67 -7.79 8.05
C ALA A 264 16.18 -7.51 8.15
N GLN A 265 15.41 -7.80 7.09
CA GLN A 265 13.96 -7.68 7.09
C GLN A 265 13.31 -8.60 8.13
N ALA A 266 13.69 -9.89 8.15
CA ALA A 266 13.13 -10.84 9.11
C ALA A 266 13.39 -10.43 10.57
N LEU A 267 14.57 -9.86 10.85
CA LEU A 267 14.87 -9.34 12.18
C LEU A 267 14.10 -8.04 12.49
N ALA A 268 13.90 -7.16 11.51
CA ALA A 268 13.07 -5.97 11.67
C ALA A 268 11.61 -6.34 11.97
N ASP A 269 11.04 -7.32 11.25
CA ASP A 269 9.67 -7.79 11.48
C ASP A 269 9.51 -8.42 12.89
N GLU A 270 10.49 -9.22 13.31
CA GLU A 270 10.53 -9.78 14.68
C GLU A 270 10.60 -8.67 15.74
N LEU A 271 11.44 -7.65 15.52
CA LEU A 271 11.59 -6.52 16.42
C LEU A 271 10.32 -5.67 16.48
N GLN A 272 9.68 -5.43 15.34
CA GLN A 272 8.41 -4.70 15.25
C GLN A 272 7.34 -5.39 16.09
N ALA A 273 7.18 -6.71 15.94
CA ALA A 273 6.22 -7.48 16.70
C ALA A 273 6.49 -7.40 18.22
N GLN A 274 7.77 -7.47 18.64
CA GLN A 274 8.14 -7.35 20.05
C GLN A 274 7.90 -5.94 20.60
N VAL A 275 8.29 -4.91 19.85
CA VAL A 275 8.10 -3.49 20.24
C VAL A 275 6.61 -3.19 20.36
N LEU A 276 5.81 -3.58 19.36
CA LEU A 276 4.37 -3.38 19.36
C LEU A 276 3.70 -4.08 20.54
N ALA A 277 4.00 -5.36 20.76
CA ALA A 277 3.44 -6.12 21.89
C ALA A 277 3.81 -5.48 23.25
N TRP A 278 5.05 -5.00 23.38
CA TRP A 278 5.54 -4.35 24.59
C TRP A 278 4.81 -3.04 24.89
N VAL A 279 4.70 -2.13 23.90
CA VAL A 279 4.03 -0.84 24.09
C VAL A 279 2.53 -1.02 24.32
N SER A 280 1.87 -1.93 23.60
CA SER A 280 0.43 -2.20 23.74
C SER A 280 0.05 -2.85 25.06
N ALA A 281 0.95 -3.67 25.64
CA ALA A 281 0.72 -4.28 26.95
C ALA A 281 0.81 -3.26 28.10
N ALA A 282 1.66 -2.24 27.96
CA ALA A 282 1.89 -1.25 29.00
C ALA A 282 0.94 -0.04 28.90
N VAL A 283 0.65 0.44 27.68
CA VAL A 283 -0.32 1.53 27.45
C VAL A 283 -1.16 1.22 26.20
N PRO A 284 -2.42 0.78 26.36
CA PRO A 284 -3.37 0.65 25.26
C PRO A 284 -3.53 1.97 24.52
N ASP A 285 -3.60 1.93 23.18
CA ASP A 285 -3.78 3.10 22.31
C ASP A 285 -2.70 4.22 22.41
N SER A 286 -1.49 3.90 22.90
CA SER A 286 -0.37 4.84 22.89
C SER A 286 -0.03 5.31 21.47
N GLN A 287 0.18 6.62 21.30
CA GLN A 287 0.57 7.23 20.01
C GLN A 287 1.88 6.66 19.47
N LEU A 288 2.76 6.15 20.34
CA LEU A 288 4.01 5.51 19.92
C LEU A 288 3.79 4.22 19.13
N GLN A 289 2.65 3.54 19.29
CA GLN A 289 2.35 2.28 18.59
C GLN A 289 2.45 2.41 17.06
N ALA A 290 2.06 3.57 16.54
CA ALA A 290 2.08 3.89 15.12
C ALA A 290 3.50 3.95 14.52
N HIS A 291 4.54 3.97 15.36
CA HIS A 291 5.95 4.07 14.98
C HIS A 291 6.74 2.78 15.23
N SER A 292 6.07 1.66 15.54
CA SER A 292 6.72 0.39 15.88
C SER A 292 7.57 -0.20 14.74
N ASP A 293 7.14 -0.01 13.50
CA ASP A 293 7.87 -0.38 12.28
C ASP A 293 9.20 0.38 12.15
N MET A 294 9.15 1.71 12.24
CA MET A 294 10.29 2.58 12.12
C MET A 294 11.21 2.47 13.33
N ALA A 295 10.65 2.21 14.53
CA ALA A 295 11.43 1.94 15.73
C ALA A 295 12.24 0.64 15.61
N ALA A 296 11.65 -0.40 15.01
CA ALA A 296 12.34 -1.66 14.76
C ALA A 296 13.47 -1.50 13.73
N ALA A 297 13.21 -0.78 12.64
CA ALA A 297 14.22 -0.45 11.65
C ALA A 297 15.37 0.38 12.26
N TYR A 298 15.05 1.41 13.03
CA TYR A 298 16.04 2.20 13.78
C TYR A 298 16.87 1.32 14.72
N LEU A 299 16.22 0.45 15.50
CA LEU A 299 16.89 -0.38 16.49
C LEU A 299 17.84 -1.39 15.83
N LEU A 300 17.44 -1.96 14.69
CA LEU A 300 18.30 -2.83 13.88
C LEU A 300 19.61 -2.12 13.51
N GLU A 301 19.53 -0.91 12.95
CA GLU A 301 20.71 -0.12 12.56
C GLU A 301 21.54 0.28 13.78
N ALA A 302 20.90 0.77 14.85
CA ALA A 302 21.58 1.23 16.06
C ALA A 302 22.36 0.11 16.77
N LEU A 303 21.79 -1.10 16.81
CA LEU A 303 22.46 -2.28 17.34
C LEU A 303 23.63 -2.72 16.46
N ALA A 304 23.50 -2.60 15.14
CA ALA A 304 24.56 -2.93 14.20
C ALA A 304 25.76 -1.96 14.29
N GLU A 305 25.50 -0.64 14.32
CA GLU A 305 26.52 0.41 14.33
C GLU A 305 27.37 0.45 15.61
N THR A 306 26.79 0.05 16.75
CA THR A 306 27.49 0.14 18.04
C THR A 306 28.83 -0.58 17.97
N SER A 307 29.96 0.09 18.24
CA SER A 307 31.32 -0.47 18.09
C SER A 307 31.81 -1.23 19.33
N THR A 308 31.54 -0.73 20.54
CA THR A 308 32.05 -1.26 21.81
C THR A 308 31.20 -2.39 22.37
N GLN A 309 31.78 -3.49 22.83
CA GLN A 309 31.01 -4.64 23.37
C GLN A 309 30.12 -4.28 24.59
N ASN A 310 30.49 -3.24 25.35
CA ASN A 310 29.92 -2.97 26.68
C ASN A 310 28.95 -1.78 26.77
N ALA A 311 28.68 -1.05 25.68
CA ALA A 311 27.73 0.05 25.69
C ALA A 311 27.06 0.22 24.32
N LEU A 312 25.78 0.58 24.33
CA LEU A 312 25.00 1.01 23.17
C LEU A 312 25.03 2.53 23.14
N ASN A 313 25.50 3.12 22.04
CA ASN A 313 25.56 4.58 21.89
C ASN A 313 24.44 5.04 20.95
N PHE A 314 23.63 5.99 21.39
CA PHE A 314 22.55 6.58 20.61
C PHE A 314 22.80 8.07 20.35
N ALA A 315 22.48 8.51 19.14
CA ALA A 315 22.54 9.92 18.77
C ALA A 315 21.29 10.66 19.25
N VAL A 316 21.47 11.84 19.83
CA VAL A 316 20.38 12.75 20.23
C VAL A 316 20.50 14.05 19.43
N SER A 317 19.37 14.55 18.94
CA SER A 317 19.34 15.85 18.25
C SER A 317 19.67 17.01 19.20
N ASP A 318 20.45 17.98 18.73
CA ASP A 318 20.71 19.22 19.48
C ASP A 318 19.43 19.99 19.84
N SER A 319 18.42 19.95 18.96
CA SER A 319 17.08 20.50 19.23
C SER A 319 16.40 19.85 20.43
N ALA A 320 16.48 18.52 20.58
CA ALA A 320 15.93 17.83 21.74
C ALA A 320 16.69 18.24 23.02
N GLN A 321 18.03 18.31 22.96
CA GLN A 321 18.86 18.73 24.10
C GLN A 321 18.56 20.17 24.55
N ARG A 322 18.34 21.09 23.60
CA ARG A 322 17.94 22.48 23.92
C ARG A 322 16.59 22.54 24.62
N LEU A 323 15.60 21.77 24.16
CA LEU A 323 14.29 21.72 24.79
C LEU A 323 14.35 21.15 26.23
N GLN A 324 15.15 20.11 26.44
CA GLN A 324 15.40 19.54 27.77
C GLN A 324 16.06 20.52 28.73
N THR A 325 17.04 21.29 28.24
CA THR A 325 17.71 22.33 29.03
C THR A 325 16.70 23.38 29.47
N ARG A 326 15.81 23.82 28.56
CA ARG A 326 14.74 24.78 28.89
C ARG A 326 13.76 24.23 29.93
N LEU A 327 13.37 22.95 29.82
CA LEU A 327 12.55 22.30 30.85
C LEU A 327 13.28 22.29 32.20
N GLN A 328 14.54 21.89 32.23
CA GLN A 328 15.35 21.84 33.45
C GLN A 328 15.47 23.22 34.12
N ASP A 329 15.68 24.28 33.34
CA ASP A 329 15.72 25.66 33.83
C ASP A 329 14.36 26.13 34.38
N SER A 330 13.26 25.71 33.73
CA SER A 330 11.91 25.98 34.22
C SER A 330 11.64 25.29 35.55
N LEU A 331 11.91 23.98 35.64
CA LEU A 331 11.73 23.19 36.87
C LEU A 331 12.57 23.73 38.03
N SER A 332 13.82 24.12 37.75
CA SER A 332 14.73 24.66 38.76
C SER A 332 14.26 26.01 39.29
N ARG A 333 13.76 26.90 38.42
CA ARG A 333 13.18 28.20 38.82
C ARG A 333 11.94 28.05 39.70
N HIS A 334 11.16 26.99 39.51
CA HIS A 334 9.93 26.74 40.26
C HIS A 334 10.08 25.73 41.42
N GLY A 335 11.31 25.25 41.68
CA GLY A 335 11.57 24.26 42.74
C GLY A 335 10.88 22.89 42.51
N GLN A 336 10.54 22.56 41.26
CA GLN A 336 9.78 21.35 40.90
C GLN A 336 10.68 20.15 40.54
N THR A 337 12.00 20.33 40.43
CA THR A 337 12.92 19.28 39.95
C THR A 337 12.82 17.98 40.76
N GLN A 338 12.87 18.08 42.09
CA GLN A 338 12.81 16.90 42.96
C GLN A 338 11.42 16.27 43.00
N ILE A 339 10.37 17.10 43.01
CA ILE A 339 8.96 16.66 43.04
C ILE A 339 8.65 15.83 41.78
N LEU A 340 9.09 16.31 40.61
CA LEU A 340 8.92 15.59 39.37
C LEU A 340 9.72 14.28 39.37
N ALA A 341 10.98 14.30 39.81
CA ALA A 341 11.80 13.09 39.86
C ALA A 341 11.19 11.99 40.75
N GLU A 342 10.67 12.35 41.92
CA GLU A 342 9.97 11.43 42.83
C GLU A 342 8.67 10.90 42.22
N ALA A 343 7.88 11.76 41.58
CA ALA A 343 6.64 11.37 40.92
C ALA A 343 6.88 10.39 39.76
N LEU A 344 7.97 10.57 39.00
CA LEU A 344 8.33 9.69 37.88
C LEU A 344 8.90 8.35 38.36
N ALA A 345 9.67 8.33 39.44
CA ALA A 345 10.23 7.09 40.00
C ALA A 345 9.16 6.11 40.51
N ALA A 346 7.96 6.61 40.84
CA ALA A 346 6.83 5.80 41.28
C ALA A 346 5.99 5.21 40.13
N GLN A 347 6.29 5.56 38.87
CA GLN A 347 5.50 5.19 37.71
C GLN A 347 6.19 4.11 36.85
N PRO A 348 5.42 3.26 36.14
CA PRO A 348 5.94 2.45 35.05
C PRO A 348 6.62 3.31 33.99
N LEU A 349 7.62 2.77 33.29
CA LEU A 349 8.47 3.51 32.34
C LEU A 349 7.67 4.32 31.31
N LEU A 350 6.65 3.73 30.68
CA LEU A 350 5.86 4.43 29.66
C LEU A 350 4.95 5.52 30.24
N ALA A 351 4.38 5.32 31.44
CA ALA A 351 3.60 6.36 32.11
C ALA A 351 4.49 7.54 32.55
N ALA A 352 5.71 7.24 33.02
CA ALA A 352 6.71 8.26 33.30
C ALA A 352 7.10 9.03 32.03
N TYR A 353 7.26 8.34 30.90
CA TYR A 353 7.52 8.97 29.60
C TYR A 353 6.39 9.93 29.19
N GLU A 354 5.13 9.51 29.28
CA GLU A 354 3.98 10.35 28.94
C GLU A 354 3.91 11.61 29.81
N SER A 355 4.21 11.46 31.11
CA SER A 355 4.31 12.60 32.01
C SER A 355 5.39 13.59 31.55
N VAL A 356 6.60 13.11 31.24
CA VAL A 356 7.70 13.98 30.74
C VAL A 356 7.35 14.62 29.40
N TYR A 357 6.67 13.88 28.51
CA TYR A 357 6.21 14.38 27.22
C TYR A 357 5.28 15.59 27.39
N GLU A 358 4.31 15.52 28.29
CA GLU A 358 3.40 16.65 28.56
C GLU A 358 4.12 17.86 29.20
N TRP A 359 5.11 17.62 30.06
CA TRP A 359 5.97 18.71 30.58
C TRP A 359 6.75 19.41 29.47
N LEU A 360 7.37 18.65 28.55
CA LEU A 360 8.09 19.22 27.41
C LEU A 360 7.16 19.93 26.43
N ARG A 361 5.96 19.37 26.21
CA ARG A 361 4.92 19.97 25.37
C ARG A 361 4.49 21.34 25.90
N ALA A 362 4.39 21.49 27.22
CA ALA A 362 4.06 22.77 27.85
C ALA A 362 5.18 23.83 27.72
N VAL A 363 6.43 23.40 27.47
CA VAL A 363 7.62 24.27 27.34
C VAL A 363 7.99 24.53 25.87
N ALA A 364 7.49 23.73 24.93
CA ALA A 364 7.70 23.90 23.50
C ALA A 364 6.96 25.14 22.96
N GLU A 365 7.66 25.95 22.18
CA GLU A 365 7.16 27.26 21.73
C GLU A 365 6.75 27.28 20.24
N ASN A 366 7.28 26.36 19.44
CA ASN A 366 7.10 26.36 17.99
C ASN A 366 6.95 24.94 17.41
N ALA A 367 6.53 24.86 16.15
CA ALA A 367 6.27 23.58 15.47
C ALA A 367 7.53 22.70 15.34
N ALA A 368 8.71 23.29 15.16
CA ALA A 368 9.97 22.54 15.08
C ALA A 368 10.30 21.84 16.41
N GLU A 369 10.04 22.50 17.54
CA GLU A 369 10.19 21.90 18.87
C GLU A 369 9.15 20.82 19.14
N GLN A 370 7.93 20.97 18.62
CA GLN A 370 6.90 19.93 18.72
C GLN A 370 7.33 18.62 18.05
N HIS A 371 8.12 18.69 16.96
CA HIS A 371 8.60 17.50 16.25
C HIS A 371 9.59 16.66 17.07
N VAL A 372 10.31 17.24 18.03
CA VAL A 372 11.34 16.55 18.82
C VAL A 372 10.89 16.16 20.23
N LEU A 373 9.61 16.37 20.57
CA LEU A 373 9.07 16.10 21.90
C LEU A 373 9.30 14.66 22.37
N ALA A 374 9.00 13.68 21.52
CA ALA A 374 9.14 12.27 21.87
C ALA A 374 10.59 11.90 22.18
N GLU A 375 11.52 12.33 21.34
CA GLU A 375 12.96 12.13 21.55
C GLU A 375 13.41 12.79 22.86
N ALA A 376 13.06 14.06 23.05
CA ALA A 376 13.43 14.82 24.23
C ALA A 376 12.87 14.19 25.51
N ALA A 377 11.64 13.67 25.48
CA ALA A 377 11.00 13.03 26.63
C ALA A 377 11.71 11.72 27.02
N ALA A 378 11.93 10.84 26.04
CA ALA A 378 12.63 9.58 26.26
C ALA A 378 14.07 9.81 26.75
N HIS A 379 14.82 10.69 26.10
CA HIS A 379 16.19 10.97 26.50
C HIS A 379 16.27 11.57 27.91
N TRP A 380 15.37 12.49 28.28
CA TRP A 380 15.40 13.12 29.60
C TRP A 380 15.08 12.10 30.70
N LEU A 381 14.04 11.28 30.49
CA LEU A 381 13.66 10.23 31.43
C LEU A 381 14.79 9.22 31.64
N LEU A 382 15.39 8.74 30.55
CA LEU A 382 16.48 7.78 30.59
C LEU A 382 17.73 8.37 31.26
N GLN A 383 18.04 9.65 31.03
CA GLN A 383 19.13 10.32 31.75
C GLN A 383 18.92 10.33 33.26
N GLN A 384 17.68 10.57 33.74
CA GLN A 384 17.39 10.55 35.18
C GLN A 384 17.52 9.15 35.78
N GLN A 385 17.08 8.10 35.07
CA GLN A 385 17.14 6.73 35.55
C GLN A 385 18.53 6.09 35.44
N LEU A 386 19.36 6.56 34.50
CA LEU A 386 20.74 6.10 34.29
C LEU A 386 21.76 6.81 35.20
N GLN A 387 21.35 7.79 36.03
CA GLN A 387 22.23 8.37 37.03
C GLN A 387 22.72 7.27 38.00
N PRO A 388 23.99 7.31 38.45
CA PRO A 388 24.55 6.27 39.30
C PRO A 388 23.78 6.20 40.63
N SER A 389 22.85 5.25 40.70
CA SER A 389 22.32 4.77 41.97
C SER A 389 23.46 4.16 42.77
N LYS A 390 23.51 4.42 44.07
CA LYS A 390 24.58 3.99 45.02
C LYS A 390 24.72 2.46 45.17
N THR A 391 24.11 1.67 44.29
CA THR A 391 24.09 0.21 44.30
C THR A 391 24.54 -0.32 42.94
N PRO A 392 25.67 -1.03 42.87
CA PRO A 392 26.15 -1.61 41.63
C PRO A 392 25.35 -2.89 41.35
N ALA A 393 24.35 -2.83 40.48
CA ALA A 393 23.67 -4.03 40.01
C ALA A 393 23.48 -4.00 38.48
N ASN A 394 24.07 -5.01 37.84
CA ASN A 394 23.90 -5.43 36.44
C ASN A 394 24.42 -4.50 35.35
N HIS A 395 25.72 -4.64 35.04
CA HIS A 395 26.31 -4.20 33.77
C HIS A 395 25.85 -5.11 32.62
N GLY A 396 24.59 -4.95 32.21
CA GLY A 396 24.24 -5.04 30.79
C GLY A 396 24.86 -3.86 30.04
N ALA A 397 24.94 -3.93 28.71
CA ALA A 397 25.47 -2.83 27.92
C ALA A 397 24.80 -1.50 28.34
N ALA A 398 25.60 -0.56 28.86
CA ALA A 398 25.12 0.74 29.29
C ALA A 398 24.56 1.49 28.08
N LEU A 399 23.44 2.20 28.26
CA LEU A 399 22.92 3.07 27.22
C LEU A 399 23.62 4.43 27.37
N ASN A 400 24.32 4.85 26.34
CA ASN A 400 24.95 6.15 26.27
C ASN A 400 24.26 6.99 25.21
N PHE A 401 24.17 8.28 25.46
CA PHE A 401 23.58 9.24 24.53
C PHE A 401 24.61 10.30 24.19
N THR A 402 24.79 10.54 22.89
CA THR A 402 25.70 11.56 22.37
C THR A 402 24.91 12.57 21.57
N VAL A 403 25.00 13.84 21.97
CA VAL A 403 24.37 14.93 21.23
C VAL A 403 25.13 15.13 19.92
N VAL A 404 24.41 15.13 18.81
CA VAL A 404 24.96 15.34 17.47
C VAL A 404 24.52 16.71 16.98
N ASN A 405 25.51 17.58 16.77
CA ASN A 405 25.32 18.95 16.30
C ASN A 405 25.29 19.00 14.78
N HIS A 406 24.23 18.47 14.19
CA HIS A 406 23.93 18.62 12.77
C HIS A 406 22.60 19.34 12.60
N ASP A 407 22.60 20.34 11.73
CA ASP A 407 21.35 20.91 11.26
C ASP A 407 20.64 19.86 10.40
N LEU A 408 19.48 19.40 10.87
CA LEU A 408 18.62 18.43 10.20
C LEU A 408 17.62 19.11 9.27
N SER A 409 17.71 20.44 9.10
CA SER A 409 16.89 21.19 8.16
C SER A 409 17.65 21.44 6.85
N ALA A 410 16.89 21.47 5.76
CA ALA A 410 17.35 21.83 4.43
C ALA A 410 16.34 22.81 3.82
N GLN A 411 16.83 23.77 3.04
CA GLN A 411 16.00 24.71 2.30
C GLN A 411 16.29 24.58 0.80
N ALA A 412 15.24 24.33 0.02
CA ALA A 412 15.27 24.42 -1.43
C ALA A 412 14.65 25.75 -1.87
N SER A 413 15.23 26.42 -2.86
CA SER A 413 14.80 27.74 -3.36
C SER A 413 14.86 27.77 -4.89
N ASP A 414 14.17 28.73 -5.51
CA ASP A 414 13.95 28.81 -6.97
C ASP A 414 13.25 27.57 -7.54
N LEU A 415 12.19 27.15 -6.86
CA LEU A 415 11.26 26.15 -7.37
C LEU A 415 10.35 26.80 -8.42
N LEU A 416 10.14 26.12 -9.55
CA LEU A 416 9.37 26.60 -10.70
C LEU A 416 7.88 26.26 -10.59
N GLY A 417 7.54 25.20 -9.85
CA GLY A 417 6.19 24.69 -9.73
C GLY A 417 5.19 25.66 -9.10
N GLU A 418 3.90 25.41 -9.38
CA GLU A 418 2.79 26.08 -8.74
C GLU A 418 2.10 25.14 -7.76
N HIS A 419 2.30 25.37 -6.47
CA HIS A 419 1.63 24.60 -5.43
C HIS A 419 1.49 25.40 -4.14
N ARG A 420 0.40 25.20 -3.37
CA ARG A 420 0.10 25.99 -2.17
C ARG A 420 1.16 25.90 -1.06
N ARG A 421 1.99 24.85 -1.08
CA ARG A 421 3.08 24.66 -0.13
C ARG A 421 4.38 25.39 -0.48
N ILE A 422 4.53 25.88 -1.71
CA ILE A 422 5.72 26.63 -2.14
C ILE A 422 5.57 28.06 -1.61
N GLN A 423 6.28 28.36 -0.52
CA GLN A 423 6.30 29.68 0.09
C GLN A 423 7.46 30.48 -0.49
N GLN A 424 7.15 31.67 -1.04
CA GLN A 424 8.06 32.58 -1.74
C GLN A 424 8.40 32.15 -3.18
N ARG A 425 7.80 32.86 -4.14
CA ARG A 425 8.22 32.92 -5.54
C ARG A 425 9.24 34.03 -5.71
#